data_AF-D5AH15-F1
#
_entry.id   AF-D5AH15-F1
#
_cell.length_a   1.000
_cell.length_b   1.000
_cell.length_c   1.000
_cell.angle_alpha   90.00
_cell.angle_beta   90.00
_cell.angle_gamma   90.00
#
_symmetry.space_group_name_H-M   'P 1'
#
loop_
_entity.id
_entity.type
_entity.pdbx_description
1 polymer ?
#
loop_
_entity_poly.entity_id
_entity_poly.type
_entity_poly.pdbx_seq_one_letter_code
_entity_poly.pdbx_strand_id
1 'polypeptide(L)'
;MMKMAGKPTTKTLRPDLEESVDFDKSENVFITGDNLEVLKVLQESYLGKIDMIYIDPPYNTGKDFVYSDKFQMSEEELADEMDLRDEDGLQRVGLTKNEKSSARYHSDWLNMMYSRLVLARNLLKDSGVIFNLH
;
A
#
# COMPACT_ATOMS: atom_id res chain seq x y z
N MET A 1 7.27 11.90 2.98
CA MET A 1 7.37 10.72 2.10
C MET A 1 8.06 9.50 2.74
N MET A 2 9.21 9.61 3.42
CA MET A 2 9.95 8.43 3.97
C MET A 2 9.35 7.79 5.24
N LYS A 3 8.33 8.42 5.85
CA LYS A 3 7.79 8.05 7.17
C LYS A 3 7.00 6.74 7.20
N MET A 4 6.42 6.28 6.09
CA MET A 4 5.47 5.14 6.11
C MET A 4 6.14 3.77 5.99
N ALA A 5 7.22 3.68 5.22
CA ALA A 5 7.98 2.43 5.05
C ALA A 5 8.79 2.07 6.30
N GLY A 6 9.27 3.07 7.05
CA GLY A 6 10.03 2.87 8.29
C GLY A 6 9.19 2.68 9.56
N LYS A 7 7.85 2.77 9.48
CA LYS A 7 6.98 2.52 10.64
C LYS A 7 6.88 1.00 10.90
N PRO A 8 7.15 0.53 12.12
CA PRO A 8 6.98 -0.87 12.47
C PRO A 8 5.52 -1.30 12.28
N THR A 9 5.31 -2.51 11.80
CA THR A 9 3.95 -3.08 11.71
C THR A 9 3.54 -3.64 13.07
N THR A 10 2.26 -3.47 13.41
CA THR A 10 1.62 -4.09 14.58
C THR A 10 0.82 -5.33 14.20
N LYS A 11 0.85 -5.72 12.92
CA LYS A 11 0.09 -6.85 12.39
C LYS A 11 0.94 -8.11 12.36
N THR A 12 0.27 -9.26 12.47
CA THR A 12 0.89 -10.58 12.41
C THR A 12 0.12 -11.45 11.41
N LEU A 13 0.80 -12.43 10.83
CA LEU A 13 0.18 -13.41 9.94
C LEU A 13 -0.46 -14.52 10.79
N ARG A 14 -1.67 -14.93 10.41
CA ARG A 14 -2.34 -16.09 10.99
C ARG A 14 -2.57 -17.13 9.89
N PRO A 15 -2.21 -18.40 10.12
CA PRO A 15 -2.51 -19.44 9.16
C PRO A 15 -4.02 -19.67 9.11
N ASP A 16 -4.55 -19.81 7.90
CA ASP A 16 -5.93 -20.19 7.65
C ASP A 16 -5.95 -21.64 7.15
N LEU A 17 -6.21 -22.58 8.05
CA LEU A 17 -6.14 -24.01 7.74
C LEU A 17 -7.33 -24.51 6.91
N GLU A 18 -8.46 -23.79 6.92
CA GLU A 18 -9.66 -24.22 6.20
C GLU A 18 -9.54 -23.97 4.70
N GLU A 19 -8.92 -22.84 4.33
CA GLU A 19 -8.65 -22.47 2.92
C GLU A 19 -7.27 -22.95 2.43
N SER A 20 -6.45 -23.52 3.31
CA SER A 20 -5.13 -24.03 2.94
C SER A 20 -5.22 -25.39 2.26
N VAL A 21 -4.65 -25.47 1.06
CA VAL A 21 -4.44 -26.74 0.36
C VAL A 21 -3.04 -27.24 0.67
N ASP A 22 -2.93 -28.47 1.21
CA ASP A 22 -1.67 -29.14 1.54
C ASP A 22 -0.71 -28.29 2.41
N PHE A 23 -1.22 -27.75 3.52
CA PHE A 23 -0.49 -26.82 4.41
C PHE A 23 0.92 -27.30 4.81
N ASP A 24 1.08 -28.58 5.13
CA ASP A 24 2.37 -29.12 5.60
C ASP A 24 3.39 -29.38 4.48
N LYS A 25 2.96 -29.39 3.21
CA LYS A 25 3.80 -29.78 2.07
C LYS A 25 3.97 -28.67 1.03
N SER A 26 3.09 -27.68 1.02
CA SER A 26 3.16 -26.57 0.08
C SER A 26 4.33 -25.65 0.41
N GLU A 27 5.16 -25.37 -0.60
CA GLU A 27 6.18 -24.32 -0.54
C GLU A 27 5.62 -22.94 -0.93
N ASN A 28 4.36 -22.89 -1.38
CA ASN A 28 3.69 -21.67 -1.80
C ASN A 28 2.84 -21.10 -0.66
N VAL A 29 2.94 -19.78 -0.47
CA VAL A 29 2.18 -19.04 0.55
C VAL A 29 1.29 -18.02 -0.14
N PHE A 30 0.00 -18.03 0.20
CA PHE A 30 -0.95 -16.99 -0.16
C PHE A 30 -1.27 -16.15 1.07
N ILE A 31 -1.22 -14.82 0.93
CA ILE A 31 -1.44 -13.88 2.04
C ILE A 31 -2.52 -12.87 1.64
N THR A 32 -3.56 -12.78 2.46
CA THR A 32 -4.65 -11.81 2.28
C THR A 32 -4.47 -10.61 3.23
N GLY A 33 -4.49 -9.40 2.69
CA GLY A 33 -4.40 -8.17 3.47
C GLY A 33 -4.00 -6.94 2.66
N ASP A 34 -3.80 -5.81 3.33
CA ASP A 34 -3.16 -4.64 2.70
C ASP A 34 -1.70 -4.97 2.40
N ASN A 35 -1.34 -4.88 1.12
CA ASN A 35 -0.01 -5.18 0.62
C ASN A 35 1.10 -4.40 1.36
N LEU A 36 0.85 -3.17 1.79
CA LEU A 36 1.87 -2.38 2.51
C LEU A 36 2.22 -3.02 3.85
N GLU A 37 1.21 -3.49 4.59
CA GLU A 37 1.41 -4.16 5.88
C GLU A 37 1.99 -5.56 5.71
N VAL A 38 1.53 -6.31 4.69
CA VAL A 38 2.09 -7.63 4.37
C VAL A 38 3.57 -7.53 4.02
N LEU A 39 3.95 -6.57 3.17
CA LEU A 39 5.35 -6.36 2.80
C LEU A 39 6.22 -6.02 4.01
N LYS A 40 5.72 -5.27 5.00
CA LYS A 40 6.45 -5.01 6.25
C LYS A 40 6.68 -6.29 7.06
N VAL A 41 5.65 -7.12 7.24
CA VAL A 41 5.79 -8.38 7.97
C VAL A 41 6.79 -9.31 7.27
N LEU A 42 6.75 -9.36 5.93
CA LEU A 42 7.68 -10.18 5.15
C LEU A 42 9.15 -9.76 5.31
N GLN A 43 9.45 -8.50 5.67
CA GLN A 43 10.84 -8.07 5.85
C GLN A 43 11.56 -8.83 6.96
N GLU A 44 10.88 -9.24 8.03
CA GLU A 44 11.54 -9.95 9.13
C GLU A 44 12.12 -11.31 8.69
N SER A 45 11.46 -11.98 7.73
CA SER A 45 11.80 -13.34 7.33
C SER A 45 12.45 -13.44 5.94
N TYR A 46 12.14 -12.51 5.04
CA TYR A 46 12.49 -12.57 3.60
C TYR A 46 13.39 -11.43 3.11
N LEU A 47 14.00 -10.65 4.01
CA LEU A 47 14.96 -9.60 3.65
C LEU A 47 16.09 -10.17 2.77
N GLY A 48 16.27 -9.61 1.57
CA GLY A 48 17.31 -10.03 0.64
C GLY A 48 17.19 -11.48 0.15
N LYS A 49 16.01 -12.12 0.21
CA LYS A 49 15.83 -13.54 -0.16
C LYS A 49 15.03 -13.74 -1.45
N ILE A 50 14.36 -12.71 -1.95
CA ILE A 50 13.51 -12.83 -3.14
C ILE A 50 14.34 -12.62 -4.40
N ASP A 51 14.26 -13.55 -5.36
CA ASP A 51 14.92 -13.44 -6.66
C ASP A 51 14.15 -12.56 -7.63
N MET A 52 12.82 -12.61 -7.59
CA MET A 52 11.97 -12.01 -8.61
C MET A 52 10.63 -11.57 -8.02
N ILE A 53 10.20 -10.36 -8.37
CA ILE A 53 8.89 -9.81 -7.98
C ILE A 53 8.14 -9.41 -9.26
N TYR A 54 6.89 -9.87 -9.37
CA TYR A 54 5.96 -9.43 -10.41
C TYR A 54 4.84 -8.60 -9.78
N ILE A 55 4.59 -7.42 -10.34
CA ILE A 55 3.49 -6.54 -9.93
C ILE A 55 2.71 -6.06 -11.14
N ASP A 56 1.39 -5.95 -10.98
CA ASP A 56 0.48 -5.31 -11.93
C ASP A 56 -0.40 -4.31 -11.17
N PRO A 57 0.14 -3.14 -10.80
CA PRO A 57 -0.60 -2.13 -10.06
C PRO A 57 -1.67 -1.47 -10.94
N PRO A 58 -2.79 -1.00 -10.36
CA PRO A 58 -3.85 -0.36 -11.13
C PRO A 58 -3.33 0.88 -11.87
N TYR A 59 -3.61 0.95 -13.17
CA TYR A 59 -3.20 2.05 -14.02
C TYR A 59 -4.02 3.30 -13.71
N ASN A 60 -3.32 4.42 -13.63
CA ASN A 60 -3.87 5.73 -13.31
C ASN A 60 -4.68 6.32 -14.49
N THR A 61 -5.58 5.54 -15.10
CA THR A 61 -6.34 5.86 -16.33
C THR A 61 -7.53 6.79 -16.08
N GLY A 62 -7.69 7.30 -14.85
CA GLY A 62 -8.66 8.34 -14.51
C GLY A 62 -10.13 7.89 -14.51
N LYS A 63 -10.41 6.58 -14.52
CA LYS A 63 -11.76 6.02 -14.33
C LYS A 63 -11.87 5.03 -13.15
N ASP A 64 -10.79 4.34 -12.80
CA ASP A 64 -10.85 3.18 -11.88
C ASP A 64 -10.15 3.35 -10.52
N PHE A 65 -9.62 4.53 -10.20
CA PHE A 65 -8.81 4.67 -8.98
C PHE A 65 -9.16 5.89 -8.14
N VAL A 66 -9.83 5.63 -7.00
CA VAL A 66 -9.92 6.53 -5.86
C VAL A 66 -9.34 5.79 -4.67
N TYR A 67 -8.08 6.02 -4.34
CA TYR A 67 -7.50 5.55 -3.10
C TYR A 67 -7.93 6.51 -1.99
N SER A 68 -8.73 6.04 -1.03
CA SER A 68 -9.09 6.87 0.11
C SER A 68 -7.92 6.89 1.10
N ASP A 69 -7.16 7.99 1.08
CA ASP A 69 -6.10 8.28 2.05
C ASP A 69 -6.62 8.34 3.51
N LYS A 70 -7.95 8.38 3.70
CA LYS A 70 -8.66 8.38 5.00
C LYS A 70 -8.23 7.26 5.95
N PHE A 71 -7.67 6.15 5.46
CA PHE A 71 -7.24 5.05 6.33
C PHE A 71 -5.80 5.19 6.85
N GLN A 72 -5.01 6.15 6.35
CA GLN A 72 -3.57 6.23 6.64
C GLN A 72 -3.08 7.59 7.13
N MET A 73 -3.95 8.60 7.21
CA MET A 73 -3.65 9.87 7.87
C MET A 73 -3.40 9.66 9.37
N SER A 74 -2.38 10.30 9.91
CA SER A 74 -2.21 10.37 11.36
C SER A 74 -3.36 11.15 12.01
N GLU A 75 -3.64 10.90 13.28
CA GLU A 75 -4.72 11.59 14.01
C GLU A 75 -4.53 13.13 14.01
N GLU A 76 -3.28 13.60 13.95
CA GLU A 76 -2.92 15.02 13.74
C GLU A 76 -3.24 15.52 12.32
N GLU A 77 -2.88 14.77 11.26
CA GLU A 77 -3.19 15.17 9.88
C GLU A 77 -4.70 15.07 9.61
N LEU A 78 -5.39 14.14 10.27
CA LEU A 78 -6.85 14.06 10.27
C LEU A 78 -7.45 15.26 11.00
N ALA A 79 -6.89 15.70 12.12
CA ALA A 79 -7.33 16.89 12.85
C ALA A 79 -7.12 18.18 12.04
N ASP A 80 -5.98 18.33 11.36
CA ASP A 80 -5.68 19.46 10.48
C ASP A 80 -6.60 19.47 9.24
N GLU A 81 -6.92 18.30 8.67
CA GLU A 81 -7.85 18.18 7.54
C GLU A 81 -9.33 18.31 7.97
N MET A 82 -9.64 18.05 9.24
CA MET A 82 -10.96 18.27 9.85
C MET A 82 -11.26 19.73 10.18
N ASP A 83 -10.26 20.63 10.13
CA ASP A 83 -10.43 22.07 10.42
C ASP A 83 -10.95 22.92 9.23
N LEU A 84 -11.64 22.29 8.28
CA LEU A 84 -12.26 22.97 7.13
C LEU A 84 -13.78 22.73 7.07
N ARG A 85 -14.47 23.21 8.11
CA ARG A 85 -15.90 23.51 8.04
C ARG A 85 -16.06 25.02 7.82
N ASP A 86 -16.70 25.42 6.72
CA ASP A 86 -17.17 26.80 6.58
C ASP A 86 -18.29 27.07 7.61
N GLU A 87 -18.65 28.34 7.84
CA GLU A 87 -19.66 28.79 8.82
C GLU A 87 -21.03 28.07 8.71
N ASP A 88 -21.34 27.45 7.56
CA ASP A 88 -22.58 26.73 7.30
C ASP A 88 -22.51 25.20 7.55
N GLY A 89 -21.38 24.68 8.06
CA GLY A 89 -21.26 23.27 8.47
C GLY A 89 -21.17 22.25 7.34
N LEU A 90 -20.96 22.68 6.09
CA LEU A 90 -20.69 21.77 4.96
C LEU A 90 -19.22 21.34 4.89
N GLN A 91 -19.01 20.05 4.69
CA GLN A 91 -17.70 19.40 4.59
C GLN A 91 -17.04 19.72 3.23
N ARG A 92 -16.00 20.57 3.21
CA ARG A 92 -15.34 21.01 1.96
C ARG A 92 -14.47 19.95 1.27
N VAL A 93 -14.13 18.84 1.92
CA VAL A 93 -13.21 17.82 1.37
C VAL A 93 -13.77 16.41 1.54
N GLY A 94 -15.06 16.24 1.24
CA GLY A 94 -15.73 14.94 1.31
C GLY A 94 -15.86 14.22 -0.03
N LEU A 95 -16.00 14.95 -1.14
CA LEU A 95 -16.54 14.41 -2.40
C LEU A 95 -16.04 15.15 -3.66
N THR A 96 -14.86 15.78 -3.65
CA THR A 96 -14.29 16.24 -4.92
C THR A 96 -13.81 15.01 -5.69
N LYS A 97 -14.58 14.61 -6.72
CA LYS A 97 -14.10 13.74 -7.80
C LYS A 97 -12.69 14.21 -8.15
N ASN A 98 -11.70 13.32 -8.06
CA ASN A 98 -10.36 13.58 -8.55
C ASN A 98 -10.45 13.91 -10.05
N GLU A 99 -10.48 15.19 -10.38
CA GLU A 99 -10.41 15.63 -11.77
C GLU A 99 -9.01 15.31 -12.29
N LYS A 100 -8.96 14.78 -13.51
CA LYS A 100 -7.77 14.27 -14.22
C LYS A 100 -6.61 15.28 -14.33
N SER A 101 -6.85 16.54 -14.00
CA SER A 101 -5.92 17.67 -14.08
C SER A 101 -5.27 18.03 -12.74
N SER A 102 -5.70 17.43 -11.62
CA SER A 102 -5.11 17.77 -10.33
C SER A 102 -3.73 17.11 -10.17
N ALA A 103 -2.70 17.92 -9.91
CA ALA A 103 -1.36 17.42 -9.57
C ALA A 103 -1.35 16.45 -8.36
N ARG A 104 -2.39 16.49 -7.52
CA ARG A 104 -2.63 15.54 -6.43
C ARG A 104 -2.84 14.11 -6.94
N TYR A 105 -3.58 13.90 -8.03
CA TYR A 105 -3.88 12.55 -8.54
C TYR A 105 -2.63 11.73 -8.91
N HIS A 106 -1.67 12.36 -9.59
CA HIS A 106 -0.39 11.71 -9.89
C HIS A 106 0.47 11.52 -8.64
N SER A 107 0.44 12.50 -7.73
CA SER A 107 1.22 12.45 -6.48
C SER A 107 0.73 11.34 -5.54
N ASP A 108 -0.58 11.13 -5.44
CA ASP A 108 -1.18 10.13 -4.56
C ASP A 108 -0.87 8.71 -5.03
N TRP A 109 -1.00 8.44 -6.34
CA TRP A 109 -0.60 7.16 -6.93
C TRP A 109 0.90 6.90 -6.77
N LEU A 110 1.73 7.92 -7.01
CA LEU A 110 3.18 7.81 -6.81
C LEU A 110 3.54 7.55 -5.34
N ASN A 111 2.89 8.21 -4.38
CA ASN A 111 3.10 7.98 -2.95
C ASN A 111 2.73 6.56 -2.54
N MET A 112 1.57 6.09 -3.01
CA MET A 112 1.11 4.72 -2.79
C MET A 112 2.12 3.71 -3.33
N MET A 113 2.55 3.86 -4.58
CA MET A 113 3.49 2.94 -5.21
C MET A 113 4.89 3.02 -4.61
N TYR A 114 5.38 4.22 -4.30
CA TYR A 114 6.72 4.45 -3.77
C TYR A 114 6.94 3.67 -2.46
N SER A 115 6.01 3.80 -1.51
CA SER A 115 6.12 3.09 -0.22
C SER A 115 6.23 1.57 -0.40
N ARG A 116 5.46 0.99 -1.35
CA ARG A 116 5.45 -0.44 -1.65
C ARG A 116 6.72 -0.89 -2.38
N LEU A 117 7.17 -0.13 -3.36
CA LEU A 117 8.38 -0.43 -4.12
C LEU A 117 9.64 -0.38 -3.25
N VAL A 118 9.71 0.55 -2.30
CA VAL A 118 10.82 0.60 -1.33
C VAL A 118 10.84 -0.67 -0.47
N LEU A 119 9.69 -1.10 0.06
CA LEU A 119 9.64 -2.35 0.83
C LEU A 119 9.96 -3.58 -0.03
N ALA A 120 9.43 -3.64 -1.25
CA ALA A 120 9.71 -4.71 -2.20
C ALA A 120 11.20 -4.79 -2.53
N ARG A 121 11.88 -3.64 -2.68
CA ARG A 121 13.32 -3.59 -2.91
C ARG A 121 14.13 -4.21 -1.76
N ASN A 122 13.71 -4.00 -0.51
CA ASN A 122 14.39 -4.59 0.64
C ASN A 122 14.28 -6.12 0.67
N LEU A 123 13.20 -6.68 0.12
CA LEU A 123 13.00 -8.14 0.05
C LEU A 123 13.86 -8.80 -1.04
N LEU A 124 14.27 -8.05 -2.05
CA LEU A 124 15.06 -8.58 -3.16
C LEU A 124 16.52 -8.81 -2.79
N LYS A 125 17.08 -9.88 -3.34
CA LYS A 125 18.53 -10.08 -3.44
C LYS A 125 19.17 -8.95 -4.26
N ASP A 126 20.48 -8.78 -4.12
CA ASP A 126 21.25 -7.81 -4.92
C ASP A 126 21.13 -8.04 -6.43
N SER A 127 21.01 -9.30 -6.85
CA SER A 127 20.78 -9.72 -8.24
C SER A 127 19.30 -9.82 -8.61
N GLY A 128 18.40 -9.52 -7.68
CA GLY A 128 16.96 -9.69 -7.86
C GLY A 128 16.35 -8.65 -8.80
N VAL A 129 15.25 -9.02 -9.45
CA VAL A 129 14.58 -8.19 -10.46
C VAL A 129 13.11 -7.95 -10.13
N ILE A 130 12.60 -6.76 -10.45
CA ILE A 130 11.18 -6.42 -10.37
C ILE A 130 10.66 -6.22 -11.78
N PHE A 131 9.60 -6.93 -12.14
CA PHE A 131 8.84 -6.71 -13.36
C PHE A 131 7.51 -6.07 -13.03
N ASN A 132 7.21 -4.98 -13.73
CA ASN A 132 5.89 -4.39 -13.79
C ASN A 132 5.23 -4.89 -15.07
N LEU A 133 4.17 -5.68 -14.94
CA LEU A 133 3.50 -6.33 -16.06
C LEU A 133 2.50 -5.35 -16.69
N HIS A 134 2.78 -4.93 -17.91
CA HIS A 134 1.86 -4.24 -18.82
C HIS A 134 1.95 -4.87 -20.21
#